data_AF-A0A5A7T501-F1
#
_entry.id   AF-A0A5A7T501-F1
#
_cell.length_a   1.000
_cell.length_b   1.000
_cell.length_c   1.000
_cell.angle_alpha   90.00
_cell.angle_beta   90.00
_cell.angle_gamma   90.00
#
_symmetry.space_group_name_H-M   'P 1'
#
loop_
_entity.id
_entity.type
_entity.pdbx_description
1 polymer ?
#
loop_
_entity_poly.entity_id
_entity_poly.type
_entity_poly.pdbx_seq_one_letter_code
_entity_poly.pdbx_strand_id
1 'polypeptide(L)'
;MYRYVIFKVDEKKREVVVDKIGNPAESYEDFTAALPDNDCRYAVYDFDFVTSDNCQKSKIFFIAWSPASSRIRAKMLYATSKDNFRHELDGIHYEIQATDPAEMDLEVIRDRAQ
;
A
#
# COMPACT_ATOMS: atom_id res chain seq x y z
N MET A 1 -15.87 -2.22 -3.01
CA MET A 1 -15.71 -0.78 -3.28
C MET A 1 -14.36 -0.42 -2.70
N TYR A 2 -13.34 -0.23 -3.53
CA TYR A 2 -11.96 -0.22 -3.03
C TYR A 2 -11.65 1.09 -2.32
N ARG A 3 -11.00 1.00 -1.16
CA ARG A 3 -10.57 2.17 -0.40
C ARG A 3 -9.10 2.02 -0.12
N TYR A 4 -8.36 3.09 -0.37
CA TYR A 4 -6.93 3.09 -0.13
C TYR A 4 -6.48 4.44 0.40
N VAL A 5 -5.39 4.41 1.16
CA VAL A 5 -4.70 5.61 1.63
C VAL A 5 -3.23 5.43 1.33
N ILE A 6 -2.66 6.38 0.61
CA ILE A 6 -1.22 6.46 0.33
C ILE A 6 -0.62 7.46 1.31
N PHE A 7 0.51 7.07 1.88
CA PHE A 7 1.30 7.86 2.80
C PHE A 7 2.70 8.08 2.23
N LYS A 8 3.28 9.22 2.59
CA LYS A 8 4.69 9.55 2.34
C LYS A 8 5.39 9.92 3.63
N VAL A 9 6.70 9.73 3.66
CA VAL A 9 7.55 10.26 4.74
C VAL A 9 7.98 11.67 4.36
N ASP A 10 7.63 12.67 5.17
CA ASP A 10 8.20 14.02 5.06
C ASP A 10 9.66 13.96 5.54
N GLU A 11 10.63 14.05 4.63
CA GLU A 11 12.05 13.95 4.97
C GLU A 11 12.52 15.04 5.94
N LYS A 12 11.88 16.21 5.95
CA LYS A 12 12.29 17.34 6.80
C LYS A 12 11.81 17.15 8.24
N LYS A 13 10.57 16.67 8.40
CA LYS A 13 9.95 16.46 9.71
C LYS A 13 10.18 15.05 10.26
N ARG A 14 10.58 14.11 9.41
CA ARG A 14 10.69 12.67 9.70
C ARG A 14 9.37 12.09 10.21
N GLU A 15 8.27 12.54 9.63
CA GLU A 15 6.91 12.12 9.98
C GLU A 15 6.23 11.48 8.77
N VAL A 16 5.37 10.49 9.03
CA VAL A 16 4.53 9.90 8.00
C VAL A 16 3.26 10.75 7.87
N VAL A 17 2.98 11.20 6.65
CA VAL A 17 1.83 12.04 6.33
C VAL A 17 1.01 11.43 5.21
N VAL A 18 -0.29 11.72 5.18
CA VAL A 18 -1.17 11.32 4.08
C VAL A 18 -0.74 12.03 2.79
N ASP A 19 -0.54 11.25 1.74
CA ASP A 19 -0.25 11.74 0.38
C ASP A 19 -1.52 11.77 -0.48
N LYS A 20 -2.32 10.69 -0.42
CA LYS A 20 -3.60 10.57 -1.14
C LYS A 20 -4.59 9.72 -0.35
N ILE A 21 -5.85 10.11 -0.36
CA ILE A 21 -6.98 9.27 0.06
C ILE A 21 -7.75 8.91 -1.21
N GLY A 22 -7.85 7.62 -1.52
CA GLY A 22 -8.61 7.14 -2.68
C GLY A 22 -10.10 7.33 -2.47
N ASN A 23 -10.77 7.94 -3.45
CA ASN A 23 -12.23 8.00 -3.43
C ASN A 23 -12.80 6.58 -3.55
N PRO A 24 -13.95 6.29 -2.94
CA PRO A 24 -14.48 4.92 -2.98
C PRO A 24 -15.00 4.52 -4.37
N ALA A 25 -15.05 5.45 -5.34
CA ALA A 25 -15.30 5.16 -6.75
C ALA A 25 -14.02 4.82 -7.55
N GLU A 26 -12.82 5.01 -6.97
CA GLU A 26 -11.55 4.71 -7.62
C GLU A 26 -11.28 3.20 -7.62
N SER A 27 -10.69 2.76 -8.72
CA SER A 27 -10.33 1.37 -8.99
C SER A 27 -8.95 1.00 -8.44
N TYR A 28 -8.58 -0.28 -8.56
CA TYR A 28 -7.21 -0.70 -8.27
C TYR A 28 -6.19 -0.05 -9.20
N GLU A 29 -6.55 0.16 -10.47
CA GLU A 29 -5.68 0.81 -11.46
C GLU A 29 -5.43 2.28 -11.08
N ASP A 30 -6.43 2.98 -10.55
CA ASP A 30 -6.27 4.35 -10.05
C ASP A 30 -5.34 4.42 -8.83
N PHE A 31 -5.34 3.38 -8.00
CA PHE A 31 -4.43 3.23 -6.87
C PHE A 31 -2.99 3.03 -7.36
N THR A 32 -2.75 2.06 -8.25
CA THR A 32 -1.40 1.78 -8.74
C THR A 32 -0.84 2.94 -9.56
N ALA A 33 -1.67 3.61 -10.36
CA ALA A 33 -1.28 4.82 -11.10
C ALA A 33 -0.96 6.03 -10.20
N ALA A 34 -1.41 6.02 -8.94
CA ALA A 34 -1.07 7.07 -7.97
C ALA A 34 0.27 6.84 -7.26
N LEU A 35 0.89 5.67 -7.43
CA LEU A 35 2.22 5.38 -6.89
C LEU A 35 3.31 5.96 -7.81
N PRO A 36 4.29 6.69 -7.27
CA PRO A 36 5.33 7.31 -8.09
C PRO A 36 6.37 6.29 -8.54
N ASP A 37 6.84 6.41 -9.79
CA ASP A 37 7.85 5.51 -10.34
C ASP A 37 9.24 5.69 -9.75
N ASN A 38 9.53 6.81 -9.08
CA ASN A 38 10.88 7.23 -8.67
C ASN A 38 11.02 7.64 -7.20
N ASP A 39 9.99 7.35 -6.40
CA ASP A 39 9.96 7.65 -4.97
C ASP A 39 9.19 6.57 -4.21
N CYS A 40 9.39 6.49 -2.91
CA CYS A 40 8.78 5.44 -2.08
C CYS A 40 7.44 5.91 -1.51
N ARG A 41 6.55 4.98 -1.19
CA ARG A 41 5.27 5.23 -0.51
C ARG A 41 4.94 4.08 0.45
N TYR A 42 4.12 4.37 1.46
CA TYR A 42 3.33 3.33 2.09
C TYR A 42 1.90 3.44 1.59
N ALA A 43 1.20 2.32 1.53
CA ALA A 43 -0.22 2.32 1.26
C ALA A 43 -0.95 1.34 2.17
N VAL A 44 -2.17 1.70 2.54
CA VAL A 44 -3.15 0.77 3.11
C VAL A 44 -4.23 0.58 2.07
N TYR A 45 -4.51 -0.68 1.73
CA TYR A 45 -5.48 -1.05 0.70
C TYR A 45 -6.51 -2.02 1.30
N ASP A 46 -7.79 -1.64 1.26
CA ASP A 46 -8.92 -2.46 1.70
C ASP A 46 -9.44 -3.27 0.50
N PHE A 47 -9.10 -4.55 0.47
CA PHE A 47 -9.49 -5.47 -0.59
C PHE A 47 -10.78 -6.20 -0.24
N ASP A 48 -11.88 -5.77 -0.85
CA ASP A 48 -13.17 -6.44 -0.79
C ASP A 48 -13.26 -7.59 -1.80
N PHE A 49 -13.78 -8.74 -1.37
CA PHE A 49 -14.09 -9.87 -2.24
C PHE A 49 -15.31 -10.65 -1.76
N VAL A 50 -15.87 -11.45 -2.67
CA VAL A 50 -17.02 -12.33 -2.40
C VAL A 50 -16.51 -13.77 -2.38
N THR A 51 -16.82 -14.51 -1.31
CA THR A 51 -16.46 -15.93 -1.21
C THR A 51 -17.40 -16.82 -2.01
N SER A 52 -17.03 -18.09 -2.20
CA SER A 52 -17.89 -19.11 -2.83
C SER A 52 -19.31 -19.17 -2.25
N ASP A 53 -19.41 -18.92 -0.94
CA ASP A 53 -20.67 -18.98 -0.20
C ASP A 53 -21.50 -17.68 -0.31
N ASN A 54 -21.13 -16.80 -1.25
CA ASN A 54 -21.75 -15.49 -1.49
C ASN A 54 -21.69 -14.55 -0.26
N CYS A 55 -20.67 -14.71 0.59
CA CYS A 55 -20.41 -13.84 1.73
C CYS A 55 -19.38 -12.77 1.33
N GLN A 56 -19.70 -11.51 1.61
CA GLN A 56 -18.77 -10.41 1.42
C GLN A 56 -17.74 -10.39 2.56
N LYS A 57 -16.46 -10.39 2.19
CA LYS A 57 -15.33 -10.27 3.12
C LYS A 57 -14.41 -9.16 2.66
N SER A 58 -13.62 -8.64 3.58
CA SER A 58 -12.54 -7.72 3.24
C SER A 58 -11.26 -8.09 3.98
N LYS A 59 -10.13 -7.73 3.39
CA LYS A 59 -8.79 -7.90 3.95
C LYS A 59 -8.01 -6.61 3.75
N ILE A 60 -7.36 -6.16 4.82
CA ILE A 60 -6.56 -4.94 4.81
C ILE A 60 -5.10 -5.30 4.52
N PHE A 61 -4.55 -4.73 3.46
CA PHE A 61 -3.17 -4.88 3.05
C PHE A 61 -2.37 -3.64 3.40
N PHE A 62 -1.20 -3.83 4.01
CA PHE A 62 -0.18 -2.81 4.09
C PHE A 62 0.85 -3.04 2.98
N ILE A 63 1.11 -2.03 2.16
CA ILE A 63 2.01 -2.10 1.02
C ILE A 63 3.15 -1.09 1.25
N ALA A 64 4.39 -1.58 1.29
CA ALA A 64 5.59 -0.76 1.27
C ALA A 64 6.12 -0.70 -0.17
N TRP A 65 5.86 0.41 -0.84
CA TRP A 65 6.28 0.70 -2.21
C TRP A 65 7.65 1.36 -2.21
N SER A 66 8.63 0.73 -2.86
CA SER A 66 10.01 1.21 -2.93
C SER A 66 10.62 0.89 -4.31
N PRO A 67 10.26 1.65 -5.37
CA PRO A 67 10.63 1.31 -6.73
C PRO A 67 12.14 1.28 -6.94
N ALA A 68 12.60 0.42 -7.84
CA ALA A 68 14.04 0.22 -8.09
C ALA A 68 14.80 1.51 -8.42
N SER A 69 14.16 2.46 -9.09
CA SER A 69 14.69 3.78 -9.47
C SER A 69 14.73 4.81 -8.33
N SER A 70 14.10 4.54 -7.18
CA SER A 70 14.09 5.46 -6.03
C SER A 70 15.51 5.74 -5.53
N ARG A 71 15.72 6.97 -5.03
CA ARG A 71 17.00 7.36 -4.41
C ARG A 71 17.33 6.45 -3.23
N ILE A 72 18.59 6.02 -3.12
CA ILE A 72 19.07 5.15 -2.03
C ILE A 72 18.69 5.72 -0.65
N ARG A 73 18.87 7.03 -0.46
CA ARG A 73 18.52 7.71 0.79
C ARG A 73 17.03 7.61 1.13
N ALA A 74 16.15 7.76 0.13
CA ALA A 74 14.71 7.61 0.31
C ALA A 74 14.36 6.17 0.68
N LYS A 75 14.90 5.18 -0.05
CA LYS A 75 14.71 3.76 0.28
C LYS A 75 15.13 3.43 1.71
N MET A 76 16.27 3.94 2.16
CA MET A 76 16.73 3.76 3.54
C MET A 76 15.78 4.39 4.56
N LEU A 77 15.29 5.62 4.29
CA LEU A 77 14.36 6.30 5.18
C LEU A 77 13.03 5.52 5.31
N TYR A 78 12.48 5.06 4.19
CA TYR A 78 11.24 4.27 4.20
C TYR A 78 11.46 2.87 4.78
N ALA A 79 12.59 2.21 4.56
CA ALA A 79 12.87 0.92 5.18
C ALA A 79 12.97 1.05 6.72
N THR A 80 13.68 2.07 7.20
CA THR A 80 13.89 2.29 8.65
C THR A 80 12.66 2.82 9.39
N SER A 81 11.74 3.50 8.69
CA SER A 81 10.50 4.02 9.30
C SER A 81 9.33 3.03 9.26
N LYS A 82 9.45 1.94 8.47
CA LYS A 82 8.35 1.01 8.17
C LYS A 82 7.79 0.36 9.42
N ASP A 83 8.65 -0.22 10.26
CA ASP A 83 8.20 -1.04 11.38
C ASP A 83 7.46 -0.23 12.44
N ASN A 84 7.91 1.01 12.68
CA ASN A 84 7.23 1.95 13.57
C ASN A 84 5.86 2.32 12.99
N PHE A 85 5.80 2.73 11.72
CA PHE A 85 4.53 3.12 11.11
C PHE A 85 3.54 1.97 11.02
N ARG A 86 4.02 0.77 10.68
CA ARG A 86 3.22 -0.45 10.59
C ARG A 86 2.62 -0.85 11.94
N HIS A 87 3.32 -0.62 13.05
CA HIS A 87 2.82 -0.89 14.40
C HIS A 87 1.66 0.02 14.81
N GLU A 88 1.59 1.24 14.30
CA GLU A 88 0.49 2.18 14.54
C GLU A 88 -0.80 1.79 13.76
N LEU A 89 -0.70 0.81 12.84
CA LEU A 89 -1.81 0.36 12.00
C LEU A 89 -2.39 -0.96 12.53
N ASP A 90 -3.53 -0.84 13.21
CA ASP A 90 -4.33 -1.98 13.64
C ASP A 90 -5.11 -2.63 12.47
N GLY A 91 -5.33 -3.94 12.57
CA GLY A 91 -6.20 -4.67 11.63
C GLY A 91 -5.59 -4.98 10.25
N ILE A 92 -4.30 -4.69 10.04
CA ILE A 92 -3.59 -5.15 8.85
C ILE A 92 -3.52 -6.68 8.84
N HIS A 93 -4.01 -7.29 7.77
CA HIS A 93 -4.04 -8.74 7.59
C HIS A 93 -2.78 -9.24 6.87
N TYR A 94 -2.28 -8.47 5.90
CA TYR A 94 -1.15 -8.86 5.07
C TYR A 94 -0.21 -7.68 4.84
N GLU A 95 1.09 -7.99 4.75
CA GLU A 95 2.13 -7.04 4.36
C GLU A 95 2.71 -7.43 3.00
N ILE A 96 2.89 -6.45 2.14
CA ILE A 96 3.52 -6.57 0.82
C ILE A 96 4.64 -5.54 0.74
N GLN A 97 5.79 -5.97 0.26
CA GLN A 97 6.88 -5.09 -0.14
C GLN A 97 7.00 -5.22 -1.65
N ALA A 98 6.92 -4.09 -2.34
CA ALA A 98 6.91 -4.05 -3.80
C ALA A 98 7.91 -3.01 -4.30
N THR A 99 8.68 -3.42 -5.30
CA THR A 99 9.68 -2.62 -6.01
C THR A 99 9.34 -2.42 -7.49
N ASP A 100 8.31 -3.13 -7.96
CA ASP A 100 7.73 -3.04 -9.28
C ASP A 100 6.19 -3.24 -9.17
N PRO A 101 5.36 -2.59 -10.00
CA PRO A 101 3.90 -2.74 -9.88
C PRO A 101 3.43 -4.20 -10.03
N ALA A 102 4.15 -5.03 -10.81
CA ALA A 102 3.81 -6.43 -10.99
C ALA A 102 3.87 -7.26 -9.69
N GLU A 103 4.71 -6.86 -8.73
CA GLU A 103 4.82 -7.54 -7.42
C GLU A 103 3.59 -7.29 -6.51
N MET A 104 2.75 -6.34 -6.92
CA MET A 104 1.49 -6.02 -6.30
C MET A 104 0.35 -6.06 -7.32
N ASP A 105 0.41 -6.92 -8.33
CA ASP A 105 -0.74 -7.12 -9.21
C ASP A 105 -1.97 -7.59 -8.44
N LEU A 106 -3.16 -7.25 -8.94
CA LEU A 106 -4.43 -7.58 -8.27
C LEU A 106 -4.59 -9.09 -8.02
N GLU A 107 -4.01 -9.92 -8.91
CA GLU A 107 -3.97 -11.37 -8.72
C GLU A 107 -3.15 -11.77 -7.49
N VAL A 108 -1.99 -11.14 -7.26
CA VAL A 108 -1.15 -11.37 -6.07
C VAL A 108 -1.92 -10.99 -4.80
N ILE A 109 -2.66 -9.88 -4.82
CA ILE A 109 -3.50 -9.45 -3.70
C ILE A 109 -4.60 -10.49 -3.43
N ARG A 110 -5.30 -10.91 -4.49
CA ARG A 110 -6.39 -11.88 -4.40
C ARG A 110 -5.91 -13.23 -3.86
N ASP A 111 -4.81 -13.75 -4.40
CA ASP A 111 -4.26 -15.05 -4.01
C ASP A 111 -3.81 -15.07 -2.54
N ARG A 112 -3.34 -13.93 -2.01
CA ARG A 112 -3.04 -13.79 -0.58
C ARG A 112 -4.29 -13.69 0.29
N ALA A 113 -5.38 -13.13 -0.23
CA ALA A 113 -6.62 -12.93 0.52
C ALA A 113 -7.51 -14.18 0.64
N GLN A 114 -7.29 -15.20 -0.21
CA GLN A 114 -8.04 -16.45 -0.25
C GLN A 114 -7.72 -17.40 0.92
#